data_AF-A0ABD2VWH9-F1
#
_entry.id   AF-A0ABD2VWH9-F1
#
_cell.length_a   1.000
_cell.length_b   1.000
_cell.length_c   1.000
_cell.angle_alpha   90.00
_cell.angle_beta   90.00
_cell.angle_gamma   90.00
#
_symmetry.space_group_name_H-M   'P 1'
#
loop_
_entity.id
_entity.type
_entity.pdbx_description
1 polymer ?
#
loop_
_entity_poly.entity_id
_entity_poly.type
_entity_poly.pdbx_seq_one_letter_code
_entity_poly.pdbx_strand_id
1 'polypeptide(L)'
;MIQRAMKRVSFILPFLILTLNEEIDKRTARIGKVENCTKTEDCQRVKMGVCKSGLCECPDTHAMSTDRKSCLPKVRNLDDECTESVQCESLGSALCAHSRCRCEPEHHYTVSGKRCIPNKDNELDSADSGNWSVRLIIKKIHNTYEKV
;
A
#
# COMPACT_ATOMS: atom_id res chain seq x y z
N MET A 1 17.03 -74.41 2.16
CA MET A 1 17.52 -73.13 1.59
C MET A 1 16.42 -72.68 0.62
N ILE A 2 15.59 -71.68 0.89
CA ILE A 2 15.87 -70.23 0.83
C ILE A 2 14.78 -69.55 1.69
N GLN A 3 15.16 -68.87 2.78
CA GLN A 3 14.26 -67.98 3.52
C GLN A 3 14.34 -66.58 2.88
N ARG A 4 13.18 -66.04 2.49
CA ARG A 4 13.04 -64.68 1.95
C ARG A 4 13.35 -63.67 3.07
N ALA A 5 14.34 -62.82 2.81
CA ALA A 5 14.75 -61.75 3.71
C ALA A 5 13.65 -60.67 3.83
N MET A 6 13.21 -60.42 5.07
CA MET A 6 12.44 -59.23 5.43
C MET A 6 13.39 -58.03 5.44
N LYS A 7 13.32 -57.20 4.40
CA LYS A 7 14.11 -55.97 4.29
C LYS A 7 13.52 -54.95 5.26
N ARG A 8 14.29 -54.59 6.28
CA ARG A 8 13.97 -53.58 7.30
C ARG A 8 13.50 -52.29 6.62
N VAL A 9 12.25 -51.92 6.84
CA VAL A 9 11.70 -50.61 6.46
C VAL A 9 12.37 -49.56 7.35
N SER A 10 13.25 -48.77 6.76
CA SER A 10 14.01 -47.74 7.46
C SER A 10 13.08 -46.57 7.83
N PHE A 11 12.80 -46.43 9.13
CA PHE A 11 11.88 -45.47 9.76
C PHE A 11 12.41 -44.02 9.77
N ILE A 12 13.17 -43.61 8.74
CA ILE A 12 13.82 -42.28 8.69
C ILE A 12 12.97 -41.27 7.89
N LEU A 13 12.03 -41.74 7.05
CA LEU A 13 11.18 -40.84 6.25
C LEU A 13 10.18 -39.95 7.02
N PRO A 14 9.57 -40.33 8.17
CA PRO A 14 8.59 -39.44 8.80
C PRO A 14 9.22 -38.25 9.56
N PHE A 15 10.48 -38.35 9.98
CA PHE A 15 11.18 -37.27 10.71
C PHE A 15 11.57 -36.09 9.79
N LEU A 16 11.98 -36.37 8.55
CA LEU A 16 12.32 -35.32 7.57
C LEU A 16 11.08 -34.50 7.15
N ILE A 17 9.91 -35.14 7.07
CA ILE A 17 8.66 -34.46 6.69
C ILE A 17 8.21 -33.47 7.78
N LEU A 18 8.38 -33.80 9.07
CA LEU A 18 8.07 -32.89 10.18
C LEU A 18 8.93 -31.60 10.14
N THR A 19 10.23 -31.72 9.85
CA THR A 19 11.13 -30.55 9.77
C THR A 19 10.82 -29.63 8.58
N LEU A 20 10.27 -30.17 7.49
CA LEU A 20 9.84 -29.35 6.35
C LEU A 20 8.53 -28.61 6.66
N ASN A 21 7.60 -29.21 7.40
CA ASN A 21 6.36 -28.54 7.79
C ASN A 21 6.59 -27.34 8.72
N GLU A 22 7.56 -27.41 9.63
CA GLU A 22 7.95 -26.28 10.50
C GLU A 22 8.57 -25.10 9.73
N GLU A 23 9.31 -25.38 8.66
CA GLU A 23 9.93 -24.35 7.81
C GLU A 23 8.98 -23.81 6.72
N ILE A 24 7.97 -24.59 6.33
CA ILE A 24 6.92 -24.15 5.41
C ILE A 24 5.95 -23.19 6.11
N ASP A 25 5.60 -23.41 7.39
CA ASP A 25 4.76 -22.48 8.19
C ASP A 25 5.34 -21.06 8.24
N LYS A 26 6.68 -20.93 8.37
CA LYS A 26 7.40 -19.65 8.29
C LYS A 26 7.33 -18.99 6.92
N ARG A 27 7.25 -19.75 5.82
CA ARG A 27 7.26 -19.23 4.45
C ARG A 27 5.86 -18.88 3.92
N THR A 28 4.81 -19.57 4.37
CA THR A 28 3.41 -19.25 4.03
C THR A 28 2.83 -18.06 4.80
N ALA A 29 3.53 -17.54 5.82
CA ALA A 29 3.18 -16.29 6.52
C ALA A 29 3.30 -15.01 5.67
N ARG A 30 3.48 -15.12 4.34
CA ARG A 30 3.72 -13.98 3.43
C ARG A 30 2.46 -13.48 2.71
N ILE A 31 1.35 -14.21 2.77
CA ILE A 31 0.07 -13.76 2.22
C ILE A 31 -0.89 -13.48 3.37
N GLY A 32 -0.85 -12.24 3.88
CA GLY A 32 -1.96 -11.62 4.58
C GLY A 32 -2.48 -12.30 5.85
N LYS A 33 -1.70 -13.13 6.55
CA LYS A 33 -2.09 -13.61 7.89
C LYS A 33 -1.72 -12.54 8.89
N VAL A 34 -2.69 -11.70 9.21
CA VAL A 34 -2.64 -10.86 10.40
C VAL A 34 -2.37 -11.81 11.58
N GLU A 35 -1.21 -11.68 12.20
CA GLU A 35 -0.83 -12.60 13.27
C GLU A 35 -1.78 -12.39 14.45
N ASN A 36 -2.37 -13.49 14.91
CA ASN A 36 -3.18 -13.45 16.11
C ASN A 36 -2.25 -13.08 17.27
N CYS A 37 -2.60 -12.04 18.01
CA CYS A 37 -1.84 -11.55 19.14
C CYS A 37 -2.73 -11.51 20.38
N THR A 38 -2.11 -11.59 21.55
CA THR A 38 -2.79 -11.32 22.83
C THR A 38 -2.23 -10.05 23.47
N LYS A 39 -0.96 -9.74 23.19
CA LYS A 39 -0.26 -8.56 23.69
C LYS A 39 0.56 -7.91 22.59
N THR A 40 0.88 -6.63 22.77
CA THR A 40 1.70 -5.87 21.81
C THR A 40 3.08 -6.49 21.61
N GLU A 41 3.64 -7.17 22.62
CA GLU A 41 4.93 -7.86 22.48
C GLU A 41 4.90 -9.03 21.51
N ASP A 42 3.72 -9.55 21.15
CA ASP A 42 3.58 -10.62 20.16
C ASP A 42 3.83 -10.10 18.73
N CYS A 43 3.67 -8.79 18.50
CA CYS A 43 3.78 -8.15 17.20
C CYS A 43 5.22 -7.80 16.78
N GLN A 44 6.20 -8.64 17.13
CA GLN A 44 7.63 -8.36 16.90
C GLN A 44 8.01 -8.26 15.42
N ARG A 45 7.21 -8.85 14.54
CA ARG A 45 7.43 -8.84 13.09
C ARG A 45 7.03 -7.53 12.43
N VAL A 46 6.18 -6.74 13.08
CA VAL A 46 5.76 -5.42 12.62
C VAL A 46 6.33 -4.38 13.58
N LYS A 47 7.36 -3.66 13.14
CA LYS A 47 7.95 -2.59 13.95
C LYS A 47 6.90 -1.54 14.28
N MET A 48 6.75 -1.22 15.57
CA MET A 48 5.73 -0.31 16.12
C MET A 48 4.27 -0.79 15.91
N GLY A 49 4.07 -2.07 15.62
CA GLY A 49 2.74 -2.69 15.66
C GLY A 49 2.21 -2.83 17.09
N VAL A 50 0.90 -2.73 17.25
CA VAL A 50 0.18 -2.93 18.51
C VAL A 50 -0.84 -4.04 18.36
N CYS A 51 -1.08 -4.78 19.44
CA CYS A 51 -2.12 -5.79 19.41
C CYS A 51 -3.48 -5.15 19.67
N LYS A 52 -4.35 -5.14 18.65
CA LYS A 52 -5.70 -4.58 18.72
C LYS A 52 -6.69 -5.63 18.23
N SER A 53 -7.70 -5.95 19.04
CA SER A 53 -8.73 -6.94 18.70
C SER A 53 -8.17 -8.33 18.32
N GLY A 54 -7.05 -8.71 18.92
CA GLY A 54 -6.38 -9.97 18.63
C GLY A 54 -5.53 -9.97 17.37
N LEU A 55 -5.30 -8.80 16.75
CA LEU A 55 -4.58 -8.64 15.50
C LEU A 55 -3.47 -7.61 15.62
N CYS A 56 -2.31 -7.86 14.99
CA CYS A 56 -1.23 -6.88 14.92
C CYS A 56 -1.55 -5.78 13.91
N GLU A 57 -1.85 -4.60 14.42
CA GLU A 57 -2.22 -3.43 13.62
C GLU A 57 -1.28 -2.25 13.92
N CYS A 58 -1.25 -1.26 13.03
CA CYS A 58 -0.58 0.00 13.33
C CYS A 58 -1.46 0.88 14.22
N PRO A 59 -0.87 1.64 15.16
CA PRO A 59 -1.62 2.63 15.92
C PRO A 59 -2.26 3.65 14.98
N ASP A 60 -3.35 4.30 15.39
CA ASP A 60 -4.16 5.16 14.50
C ASP A 60 -3.35 6.30 13.85
N THR A 61 -2.26 6.73 14.51
CA THR A 61 -1.31 7.75 14.03
C THR A 61 -0.30 7.25 12.98
N HIS A 62 -0.29 5.96 12.66
CA HIS A 62 0.64 5.32 11.74
C HIS A 62 -0.09 4.52 10.66
N ALA A 63 0.52 4.42 9.50
CA ALA A 63 0.10 3.61 8.37
C ALA A 63 1.01 2.39 8.25
N MET A 64 0.45 1.27 7.80
CA MET A 64 1.23 0.07 7.51
C MET A 64 2.10 0.33 6.27
N SER A 65 3.41 0.09 6.38
CA SER A 65 4.33 0.09 5.22
C SER A 65 3.89 -0.90 4.15
N THR A 66 4.28 -0.63 2.90
CA THR A 66 3.96 -1.46 1.74
C THR A 66 4.45 -2.90 1.90
N ASP A 67 5.58 -3.08 2.59
CA ASP A 67 6.14 -4.41 2.87
C ASP A 67 5.55 -5.08 4.14
N ARG A 68 4.65 -4.39 4.85
CA ARG A 68 3.99 -4.80 6.10
C ARG A 68 4.95 -5.19 7.22
N LYS A 69 6.17 -4.65 7.25
CA LYS A 69 7.15 -4.91 8.33
C LYS A 69 7.26 -3.78 9.34
N SER A 70 6.67 -2.63 9.04
CA SER A 70 6.75 -1.46 9.91
C SER A 70 5.52 -0.58 9.82
N CYS A 71 5.25 0.14 10.91
CA CYS A 71 4.28 1.20 10.97
C CYS A 71 4.98 2.55 10.77
N LEU A 72 4.63 3.24 9.69
CA LEU A 72 5.19 4.54 9.31
C LEU A 72 4.28 5.66 9.81
N PRO A 73 4.82 6.78 10.33
CA PRO A 73 3.99 7.88 10.83
C PRO A 73 3.14 8.46 9.70
N LYS A 74 1.84 8.62 9.96
CA LYS A 74 0.94 9.30 9.02
C LYS A 74 1.27 10.78 9.00
N VAL A 75 1.30 11.31 7.78
CA VAL A 75 1.44 12.74 7.53
C VAL A 75 0.13 13.47 7.85
N ARG A 76 0.23 14.74 8.24
CA ARG A 76 -0.95 15.58 8.55
C ARG A 76 -1.13 16.74 7.58
N ASN A 77 -0.08 17.18 6.90
CA ASN A 77 -0.12 18.30 5.97
C ASN A 77 0.52 17.93 4.64
N LEU A 78 0.13 18.65 3.58
CA LEU A 78 0.88 18.63 2.33
C LEU A 78 2.32 19.08 2.58
N ASP A 79 3.26 18.53 1.80
CA ASP A 79 4.69 18.83 1.85
C ASP A 79 5.46 18.34 3.09
N ASP A 80 4.79 17.72 4.05
CA ASP A 80 5.46 16.97 5.12
C ASP A 80 6.30 15.82 4.51
N GLU A 81 7.37 15.45 5.22
CA GLU A 81 8.28 14.41 4.78
C GLU A 81 7.61 13.03 4.78
N CYS A 82 7.89 12.27 3.73
CA CYS A 82 7.42 10.91 3.58
C CYS A 82 8.50 10.03 2.94
N THR A 83 8.40 8.73 3.20
CA THR A 83 9.18 7.67 2.55
C THR A 83 8.30 6.87 1.59
N GLU A 84 7.04 6.64 1.97
CA GLU A 84 6.08 5.87 1.19
C GLU A 84 4.74 6.60 1.06
N SER A 85 4.03 6.37 -0.05
CA SER A 85 2.73 7.01 -0.32
C SER A 85 1.65 6.66 0.72
N VAL A 86 1.74 5.49 1.38
CA VAL A 86 0.83 5.09 2.46
C VAL A 86 0.79 6.08 3.62
N GLN A 87 1.86 6.88 3.82
CA GLN A 87 1.90 7.91 4.85
C GLN A 87 1.01 9.11 4.51
N CYS A 88 0.77 9.36 3.22
CA CYS A 88 0.02 10.50 2.70
C CYS A 88 -1.48 10.21 2.54
N GLU A 89 -1.93 8.98 2.77
CA GLU A 89 -3.31 8.53 2.56
C GLU A 89 -4.35 9.33 3.37
N SER A 90 -3.95 9.88 4.51
CA SER A 90 -4.77 10.81 5.32
C SER A 90 -5.20 12.07 4.56
N LEU A 91 -4.42 12.47 3.55
CA LEU A 91 -4.69 13.61 2.67
C LEU A 91 -5.58 13.23 1.48
N GLY A 92 -6.03 11.98 1.35
CA GLY A 92 -6.83 11.51 0.21
C GLY A 92 -5.94 11.12 -0.98
N SER A 93 -6.24 11.65 -2.18
CA SER A 93 -5.49 11.40 -3.42
C SER A 93 -4.11 12.08 -3.39
N ALA A 94 -3.22 11.56 -2.56
CA ALA A 94 -1.88 12.06 -2.35
C ALA A 94 -0.87 10.91 -2.38
N LEU A 95 0.29 11.19 -2.95
CA LEU A 95 1.41 10.26 -3.08
C LEU A 95 2.68 10.87 -2.50
N CYS A 96 3.63 10.01 -2.16
CA CYS A 96 4.96 10.46 -1.77
C CYS A 96 5.81 10.70 -3.02
N ALA A 97 6.11 11.97 -3.32
CA ALA A 97 6.98 12.35 -4.43
C ALA A 97 8.10 13.25 -3.93
N HIS A 98 9.35 12.92 -4.31
CA HIS A 98 10.54 13.65 -3.87
C HIS A 98 10.62 13.78 -2.33
N SER A 99 10.31 12.69 -1.63
CA SER A 99 10.28 12.60 -0.16
C SER A 99 9.29 13.54 0.53
N ARG A 100 8.27 14.04 -0.20
CA ARG A 100 7.22 14.90 0.35
C ARG A 100 5.85 14.47 -0.15
N CYS A 101 4.83 14.63 0.68
CA CYS A 101 3.46 14.34 0.25
C CYS A 101 2.99 15.39 -0.75
N ARG A 102 2.59 14.95 -1.94
CA ARG A 102 2.05 15.76 -3.02
C ARG A 102 0.70 15.19 -3.45
N CYS A 103 -0.19 16.04 -3.95
CA CYS A 103 -1.41 15.54 -4.58
C CYS A 103 -1.08 14.75 -5.84
N GLU A 104 -1.88 13.74 -6.11
CA GLU A 104 -1.84 13.02 -7.38
C GLU A 104 -2.11 13.96 -8.55
N PRO A 105 -1.71 13.59 -9.79
CA PRO A 105 -2.11 14.31 -10.98
C PRO A 105 -3.64 14.52 -11.03
N GLU A 106 -4.07 15.63 -11.63
CA GLU A 106 -5.49 16.04 -11.67
C GLU A 106 -6.16 16.27 -10.30
N HIS A 107 -5.38 16.49 -9.25
CA HIS A 107 -5.91 16.88 -7.94
C HIS A 107 -5.24 18.16 -7.43
N HIS A 108 -5.96 18.91 -6.59
CA HIS A 108 -5.42 20.08 -5.88
C HIS A 108 -5.68 19.99 -4.39
N TYR A 109 -4.81 20.62 -3.61
CA TYR A 109 -4.91 20.64 -2.15
C TYR A 109 -5.90 21.73 -1.71
N THR A 110 -6.89 21.35 -0.90
CA THR A 110 -7.79 22.30 -0.24
C THR A 110 -7.35 22.51 1.21
N VAL A 111 -7.09 23.77 1.59
CA VAL A 111 -6.73 24.13 2.97
C VAL A 111 -7.88 23.88 3.93
N SER A 112 -9.12 24.13 3.49
CA SER A 112 -10.32 23.94 4.31
C SER A 112 -10.55 22.46 4.66
N GLY A 113 -10.31 21.57 3.70
CA GLY A 113 -10.45 20.12 3.90
C GLY A 113 -9.16 19.41 4.34
N LYS A 114 -8.03 20.11 4.35
CA LYS A 114 -6.67 19.56 4.52
C LYS A 114 -6.42 18.28 3.72
N ARG A 115 -6.87 18.27 2.47
CA ARG A 115 -6.86 17.08 1.62
C ARG A 115 -6.74 17.45 0.15
N CYS A 116 -6.28 16.49 -0.65
CA CYS A 116 -6.32 16.55 -2.09
C CYS A 116 -7.73 16.18 -2.56
N ILE A 117 -8.28 17.00 -3.45
CA ILE A 117 -9.56 16.76 -4.12
C ILE A 117 -9.35 16.78 -5.64
N PRO A 118 -10.15 16.01 -6.40
CA PRO A 118 -10.09 16.07 -7.85
C PRO A 118 -10.25 17.52 -8.31
N ASN A 119 -9.46 17.88 -9.31
CA ASN A 119 -9.73 19.08 -10.06
C ASN A 119 -11.14 18.95 -10.64
N LYS A 120 -11.88 20.06 -10.64
CA LYS A 120 -13.16 20.09 -11.34
C LYS A 120 -12.81 20.17 -12.82
N ASP A 121 -12.58 19.00 -13.39
CA ASP A 121 -12.43 18.86 -14.82
C ASP A 121 -13.84 19.12 -15.37
N ASN A 122 -13.99 20.18 -16.15
CA ASN A 122 -15.06 20.18 -17.15
C ASN A 122 -14.82 18.92 -17.97
N GLU A 123 -15.70 17.93 -17.81
CA GLU A 123 -15.87 16.75 -18.64
C GLU A 123 -15.47 17.07 -20.08
N LEU A 124 -14.31 16.58 -20.50
CA LEU A 124 -13.82 16.54 -21.87
C LEU A 124 -12.56 15.68 -21.89
N ASP A 125 -12.82 14.38 -21.86
CA ASP A 125 -12.11 13.34 -22.60
C ASP A 125 -10.58 13.40 -22.62
N SER A 126 -10.00 12.48 -21.86
CA SER A 126 -8.86 11.62 -22.22
C SER A 126 -8.45 11.65 -23.70
N ALA A 127 -7.69 12.66 -24.12
CA ALA A 127 -6.74 12.59 -25.22
C ALA A 127 -5.85 13.84 -25.24
N ASP A 128 -4.55 13.56 -25.36
CA ASP A 128 -3.44 14.46 -25.68
C ASP A 128 -2.85 15.33 -24.57
N SER A 129 -1.79 14.78 -24.00
CA SER A 129 -0.66 15.54 -23.48
C SER A 129 -0.17 16.56 -24.52
N GLY A 130 -0.31 17.84 -24.19
CA GLY A 130 0.41 18.91 -24.89
C GLY A 130 -0.48 20.06 -25.34
N ASN A 131 -0.24 21.22 -24.73
CA ASN A 131 -0.61 22.56 -25.23
C ASN A 131 -1.96 23.14 -24.78
N TRP A 132 -2.05 23.45 -23.48
CA TRP A 132 -3.11 24.25 -22.86
C TRP A 132 -3.29 25.65 -23.51
N SER A 133 -2.25 26.20 -24.14
CA SER A 133 -2.30 27.56 -24.73
C SER A 133 -3.03 27.63 -26.07
N VAL A 134 -3.00 26.57 -26.88
CA VAL A 134 -3.65 26.58 -28.22
C VAL A 134 -5.17 26.39 -28.10
N ARG A 135 -5.64 25.57 -27.15
CA ARG A 135 -7.08 25.31 -26.94
C ARG A 135 -7.87 26.56 -26.54
N LEU A 136 -7.29 27.47 -25.76
CA LEU A 136 -7.93 28.75 -25.39
C LEU A 136 -8.10 29.67 -26.60
N ILE A 137 -7.14 29.66 -27.52
CA ILE A 137 -7.19 30.49 -28.74
C ILE A 137 -8.27 29.96 -29.69
N ILE A 138 -8.34 28.64 -29.91
CA ILE A 138 -9.35 28.03 -30.79
C ILE A 138 -10.78 28.24 -30.26
N LYS A 139 -11.00 28.05 -28.94
CA LYS A 139 -12.32 28.33 -28.32
C LYS A 139 -12.74 29.79 -28.48
N LYS A 140 -11.78 30.72 -28.43
CA LYS A 140 -12.05 32.16 -28.63
C LYS A 140 -12.41 32.47 -30.08
N ILE A 141 -11.78 31.80 -31.05
CA ILE A 141 -12.08 31.96 -32.48
C ILE A 141 -13.45 31.37 -32.82
N HIS A 142 -13.79 30.17 -32.37
CA HIS A 142 -15.10 29.55 -32.64
C HIS A 142 -16.28 30.38 -32.10
N ASN A 143 -16.17 30.92 -30.88
CA ASN A 143 -17.20 31.79 -30.29
C ASN A 143 -17.32 33.16 -30.99
N THR A 144 -16.35 33.53 -31.83
CA THR A 144 -16.42 34.76 -32.64
C THR A 144 -17.17 34.53 -33.95
N TYR A 145 -17.17 33.31 -34.48
CA TYR A 145 -17.84 32.96 -35.74
C TYR A 145 -19.33 32.57 -35.60
N GLU A 146 -19.82 32.37 -34.37
CA GLU A 146 -21.25 32.10 -34.11
C GLU A 146 -22.09 33.35 -33.78
N LYS A 147 -21.46 34.55 -33.82
CA LYS A 147 -22.13 35.83 -33.54
C LYS A 147 -22.08 36.82 -34.71
N VAL A 148 -21.89 36.34 -35.94
CA VAL A 148 -22.00 37.11 -37.19
C VAL A 148 -23.11 36.55 -38.04
#